data_AF-A0A7S3AK54-F1
#
_entry.id   AF-A0A7S3AK54-F1
#
_cell.length_a   1.000
_cell.length_b   1.000
_cell.length_c   1.000
_cell.angle_alpha   90.00
_cell.angle_beta   90.00
_cell.angle_gamma   90.00
#
_symmetry.space_group_name_H-M   'P 1'
#
loop_
_entity.id
_entity.type
_entity.pdbx_description
1 polymer ?
#
loop_
_entity_poly.entity_id
_entity_poly.type
_entity_poly.pdbx_seq_one_letter_code
_entity_poly.pdbx_strand_id
1 'polypeptide(L)'
;DFGRLIYSEIDYAVEAASARRFAALYSKIPNVAAPGIVQELSTRKTLTMEWIEGVRLTDKEALLARGLEPAVLVDTLVQCTLKQMLANGFFHADPHAGNLLVTDDGRLTYIDFGMMSYVEPAQRYAIIEGVVHM
;
A
#
# COMPACT_ATOMS: atom_id res chain seq x y z
N ASP A 1 3.34 3.58 22.67
CA ASP A 1 4.76 3.22 22.85
C ASP A 1 5.60 3.56 21.63
N PHE A 2 6.22 4.74 21.65
CA PHE A 2 7.11 5.24 20.59
C PHE A 2 8.25 4.26 20.26
N GLY A 3 8.82 3.60 21.26
CA GLY A 3 9.89 2.60 21.05
C GLY A 3 9.45 1.38 20.25
N ARG A 4 8.19 0.95 20.35
CA ARG A 4 7.70 -0.24 19.62
C ARG A 4 7.53 0.04 18.12
N LEU A 5 7.18 1.29 17.77
CA LEU A 5 7.06 1.75 16.38
C LEU A 5 8.44 1.82 15.70
N ILE A 6 9.46 2.33 16.39
CA ILE A 6 10.85 2.35 15.86
C ILE A 6 11.39 0.93 15.65
N TYR A 7 11.13 -0.01 16.58
CA TYR A 7 11.60 -1.38 16.41
C TYR A 7 10.84 -2.14 15.32
N SER A 8 9.55 -1.85 15.07
CA SER A 8 8.84 -2.42 13.92
C SER A 8 9.32 -1.87 12.58
N GLU A 9 9.80 -0.62 12.53
CA GLU A 9 10.44 -0.05 11.32
C GLU A 9 11.80 -0.70 10.98
N ILE A 10 12.41 -1.46 11.90
CA ILE A 10 13.77 -2.02 11.72
C ILE A 10 13.75 -3.52 11.38
N ASP A 11 12.60 -4.22 11.48
CA ASP A 11 12.51 -5.64 11.13
C ASP A 11 11.89 -5.85 9.74
N TYR A 12 12.73 -5.90 8.71
CA TYR A 12 12.30 -6.12 7.34
C TYR A 12 11.65 -7.48 7.07
N ALA A 13 11.75 -8.45 8.00
CA ALA A 13 10.97 -9.67 7.88
C ALA A 13 9.47 -9.41 8.10
N VAL A 14 9.12 -8.43 8.95
CA VAL A 14 7.74 -7.99 9.17
C VAL A 14 7.23 -7.28 7.92
N GLU A 15 8.01 -6.35 7.37
CA GLU A 15 7.65 -5.64 6.13
C GLU A 15 7.47 -6.61 4.95
N ALA A 16 8.39 -7.58 4.77
CA ALA A 16 8.26 -8.63 3.77
C ALA A 16 6.94 -9.43 3.90
N ALA A 17 6.56 -9.79 5.13
CA ALA A 17 5.31 -10.51 5.39
C ALA A 17 4.09 -9.62 5.12
N SER A 18 4.17 -8.35 5.49
CA SER A 18 3.15 -7.33 5.24
C SER A 18 2.91 -7.11 3.75
N ALA A 19 3.97 -6.97 2.94
CA ALA A 19 3.90 -6.82 1.49
C ALA A 19 3.20 -8.03 0.83
N ARG A 20 3.59 -9.26 1.21
CA ARG A 20 2.93 -10.48 0.70
C ARG A 20 1.46 -10.55 1.10
N ARG A 21 1.14 -10.20 2.34
CA ARG A 21 -0.25 -10.18 2.81
C ARG A 21 -1.07 -9.14 2.06
N PHE A 22 -0.51 -7.96 1.82
CA PHE A 22 -1.13 -6.92 0.99
C PHE A 22 -1.42 -7.47 -0.42
N ALA A 23 -0.41 -8.04 -1.09
CA ALA A 23 -0.58 -8.61 -2.43
C ALA A 23 -1.68 -9.69 -2.46
N ALA A 24 -1.72 -10.58 -1.46
CA ALA A 24 -2.74 -11.62 -1.37
C ALA A 24 -4.17 -11.07 -1.19
N LEU A 25 -4.33 -10.00 -0.40
CA LEU A 25 -5.64 -9.41 -0.12
C LEU A 25 -6.14 -8.48 -1.23
N TYR A 26 -5.23 -7.77 -1.91
CA TYR A 26 -5.58 -6.63 -2.76
C TYR A 26 -5.22 -6.78 -4.24
N SER A 27 -4.55 -7.87 -4.66
CA SER A 27 -4.24 -8.16 -6.07
C SER A 27 -5.44 -8.21 -7.02
N LYS A 28 -6.66 -8.38 -6.49
CA LYS A 28 -7.90 -8.37 -7.27
C LYS A 28 -8.49 -6.98 -7.48
N ILE A 29 -7.93 -5.94 -6.84
CA ILE A 29 -8.34 -4.56 -7.09
C ILE A 29 -7.70 -4.15 -8.42
N PRO A 30 -8.49 -3.72 -9.42
CA PRO A 30 -7.95 -3.24 -10.68
C PRO A 30 -6.92 -2.13 -10.44
N ASN A 31 -5.83 -2.16 -11.21
CA ASN A 31 -4.79 -1.13 -11.19
C ASN A 31 -4.07 -0.96 -9.84
N VAL A 32 -4.10 -1.96 -8.94
CA VAL A 32 -3.30 -1.98 -7.71
C VAL A 32 -2.28 -3.11 -7.77
N ALA A 33 -1.04 -2.82 -7.39
CA ALA A 33 0.03 -3.81 -7.34
C ALA A 33 0.94 -3.64 -6.11
N ALA A 34 1.72 -4.68 -5.86
CA ALA A 34 2.81 -4.71 -4.90
C ALA A 34 3.93 -5.59 -5.48
N PRO A 35 5.21 -5.29 -5.23
CA PRO A 35 6.32 -6.06 -5.75
C PRO A 35 6.37 -7.47 -5.13
N GLY A 36 6.79 -8.45 -5.93
CA GLY A 36 7.13 -9.77 -5.41
C GLY A 36 8.31 -9.71 -4.44
N ILE A 37 8.20 -10.31 -3.24
CA ILE A 37 9.32 -10.35 -2.28
C ILE A 37 10.19 -11.59 -2.52
N VAL A 38 11.49 -11.37 -2.74
CA VAL A 38 12.51 -12.42 -2.91
C VAL A 38 12.95 -12.90 -1.53
N GLN A 39 12.33 -13.98 -1.03
CA GLN A 39 12.50 -14.43 0.35
C GLN A 39 13.93 -14.85 0.65
N GLU A 40 14.58 -15.48 -0.31
CA GLU A 40 15.91 -16.08 -0.20
C GLU A 40 17.00 -15.02 -0.02
N LEU A 41 16.73 -13.79 -0.45
CA LEU A 41 17.63 -12.64 -0.35
C LEU A 41 17.20 -11.65 0.75
N SER A 42 16.08 -11.92 1.41
CA SER A 42 15.54 -11.06 2.47
C SER A 42 15.89 -11.58 3.85
N THR A 43 16.30 -10.68 4.73
CA THR A 43 16.61 -10.93 6.14
C THR A 43 15.89 -9.88 7.00
N ARG A 44 16.06 -9.94 8.33
CA ARG A 44 15.55 -8.88 9.21
C ARG A 44 16.18 -7.50 8.95
N LYS A 45 17.35 -7.45 8.29
CA LYS A 45 18.12 -6.22 8.06
C LYS A 45 18.25 -5.85 6.59
N THR A 46 17.76 -6.69 5.68
CA THR A 46 17.76 -6.43 4.24
C THR A 46 16.45 -6.91 3.62
N LEU A 47 15.73 -6.04 2.90
CA LEU A 47 14.57 -6.44 2.11
C LEU A 47 14.96 -6.49 0.63
N THR A 48 14.64 -7.58 -0.06
CA THR A 48 14.81 -7.69 -1.51
C THR A 48 13.48 -8.01 -2.16
N MET A 49 13.13 -7.22 -3.17
CA MET A 49 11.85 -7.31 -3.86
C MET A 49 12.03 -7.07 -5.36
N GLU A 50 11.00 -7.42 -6.13
CA GLU A 50 10.87 -7.14 -7.54
C GLU A 50 11.14 -5.66 -7.83
N TRP A 51 11.94 -5.41 -8.86
CA TRP A 51 12.19 -4.06 -9.33
C TRP A 51 10.96 -3.53 -10.07
N ILE A 52 10.43 -2.40 -9.62
CA ILE A 52 9.28 -1.75 -10.24
C ILE A 52 9.75 -0.53 -11.01
N GLU A 53 9.57 -0.56 -12.32
CA GLU A 53 9.78 0.59 -13.19
C GLU A 53 8.51 1.44 -13.28
N GLY A 54 8.62 2.72 -12.94
CA GLY A 54 7.48 3.62 -12.92
C GLY A 54 7.85 5.04 -12.52
N VAL A 55 6.86 5.92 -12.50
CA VAL A 55 6.98 7.32 -12.06
C VAL A 55 6.29 7.51 -10.72
N ARG A 56 6.74 8.50 -9.94
CA ARG A 56 6.09 8.82 -8.67
C ARG A 56 4.69 9.34 -8.92
N LEU A 57 3.73 8.98 -8.08
CA LEU A 57 2.37 9.52 -8.14
C LEU A 57 2.34 11.06 -8.03
N THR A 58 3.34 11.65 -7.37
CA THR A 58 3.49 13.11 -7.23
C THR A 58 3.99 13.82 -8.49
N ASP A 59 4.53 13.09 -9.47
CA ASP A 59 5.11 13.67 -10.68
C ASP A 59 4.05 13.79 -11.78
N LYS A 60 3.24 14.84 -11.67
CA LYS A 60 2.12 15.10 -12.59
C LYS A 60 2.59 15.22 -14.04
N GLU A 61 3.73 15.86 -14.29
CA GLU A 61 4.24 16.06 -15.65
C GLU A 61 4.65 14.75 -16.28
N ALA A 62 5.37 13.89 -15.54
CA ALA A 62 5.75 12.57 -16.03
C ALA A 62 4.54 11.65 -16.27
N LEU A 63 3.51 11.73 -15.41
CA LEU A 63 2.26 10.99 -15.60
C LEU A 63 1.55 11.41 -16.89
N LEU A 64 1.34 12.71 -17.08
CA LEU A 64 0.67 13.23 -18.28
C LEU A 64 1.45 12.92 -19.56
N ALA A 65 2.78 13.00 -19.53
CA ALA A 65 3.63 12.63 -20.66
C ALA A 65 3.49 11.15 -21.06
N ARG A 66 3.08 10.28 -20.13
CA ARG A 66 2.81 8.86 -20.33
C ARG A 66 1.34 8.56 -20.63
N GLY A 67 0.49 9.59 -20.73
CA GLY A 67 -0.95 9.43 -20.94
C GLY A 67 -1.68 8.85 -19.71
N LEU A 68 -1.09 8.98 -18.52
CA LEU A 68 -1.66 8.51 -17.27
C LEU A 68 -2.40 9.65 -16.58
N GLU A 69 -3.69 9.46 -16.32
CA GLU A 69 -4.55 10.48 -15.70
C GLU A 69 -4.43 10.47 -14.17
N PRO A 70 -3.90 11.54 -13.53
CA PRO A 70 -3.70 11.57 -12.07
C PRO A 70 -4.99 11.37 -11.27
N ALA A 71 -6.12 11.86 -11.76
CA ALA A 71 -7.41 11.71 -11.10
C ALA A 71 -7.81 10.23 -10.96
N VAL A 72 -7.60 9.42 -12.00
CA VAL A 72 -7.91 7.98 -11.98
C VAL A 72 -7.02 7.24 -10.98
N LEU A 73 -5.76 7.65 -10.84
CA LEU A 73 -4.82 7.06 -9.90
C LEU A 73 -5.17 7.41 -8.45
N VAL A 74 -5.60 8.65 -8.20
CA VAL A 74 -6.10 9.08 -6.89
C VAL A 74 -7.38 8.33 -6.53
N ASP A 75 -8.31 8.16 -7.46
CA ASP A 75 -9.52 7.35 -7.23
C ASP A 75 -9.16 5.91 -6.89
N THR A 76 -8.21 5.32 -7.61
CA THR A 76 -7.69 3.97 -7.33
C THR A 76 -7.09 3.88 -5.91
N LEU A 77 -6.29 4.87 -5.51
CA LEU A 77 -5.70 4.96 -4.17
C LEU A 77 -6.78 5.03 -3.08
N VAL A 78 -7.79 5.88 -3.26
CA VAL A 78 -8.89 6.06 -2.30
C VAL A 78 -9.70 4.77 -2.19
N GLN A 79 -10.09 4.16 -3.31
CA GLN A 79 -10.84 2.90 -3.31
C GLN A 79 -10.06 1.77 -2.64
N CYS A 80 -8.76 1.66 -2.93
CA CYS A 80 -7.88 0.67 -2.29
C CYS A 80 -7.81 0.89 -0.78
N THR A 81 -7.60 2.14 -0.34
CA THR A 81 -7.51 2.51 1.09
C THR A 81 -8.80 2.21 1.83
N LEU A 82 -9.96 2.57 1.26
CA LEU A 82 -11.26 2.27 1.86
C LEU A 82 -11.49 0.76 1.98
N LYS A 83 -11.11 -0.01 0.95
CA LYS A 83 -11.24 -1.47 0.99
C LYS A 83 -10.30 -2.11 2.02
N GLN A 84 -9.10 -1.58 2.17
CA GLN A 84 -8.18 -1.98 3.22
C GLN A 84 -8.78 -1.78 4.60
N MET A 85 -9.31 -0.58 4.89
CA MET A 85 -9.85 -0.25 6.21
C MET A 85 -11.18 -0.96 6.51
N LEU A 86 -12.13 -0.90 5.58
CA LEU A 86 -13.52 -1.28 5.85
C LEU A 86 -13.79 -2.76 5.56
N ALA A 87 -13.22 -3.32 4.49
CA ALA A 87 -13.52 -4.70 4.09
C ALA A 87 -12.60 -5.72 4.77
N ASN A 88 -11.28 -5.48 4.72
CA ASN A 88 -10.28 -6.46 5.16
C ASN A 88 -9.64 -6.12 6.52
N GLY A 89 -9.69 -4.86 6.94
CA GLY A 89 -9.08 -4.36 8.17
C GLY A 89 -7.55 -4.22 8.13
N PHE A 90 -6.85 -4.86 7.19
CA PHE A 90 -5.39 -4.75 7.06
C PHE A 90 -5.00 -3.58 6.16
N PHE A 91 -4.50 -2.50 6.72
CA PHE A 91 -4.35 -1.23 6.00
C PHE A 91 -2.97 -0.62 6.15
N HIS A 92 -2.59 0.16 5.13
CA HIS A 92 -1.41 1.00 5.16
C HIS A 92 -1.70 2.24 5.98
N ALA A 93 -0.98 2.44 7.09
CA ALA A 93 -1.22 3.53 8.04
C ALA A 93 -0.67 4.88 7.57
N ASP A 94 0.31 4.87 6.66
CA ASP A 94 0.85 6.09 6.03
C ASP A 94 1.14 5.90 4.53
N PRO A 95 0.11 5.76 3.66
CA PRO A 95 0.30 5.56 2.23
C PRO A 95 0.67 6.87 1.55
N HIS A 96 1.81 7.44 1.92
CA HIS A 96 2.29 8.69 1.38
C HIS A 96 2.70 8.52 -0.09
N ALA A 97 2.52 9.56 -0.90
CA ALA A 97 2.74 9.46 -2.34
C ALA A 97 4.20 9.10 -2.73
N GLY A 98 5.18 9.28 -1.83
CA GLY A 98 6.55 8.81 -2.00
C GLY A 98 6.73 7.27 -2.06
N ASN A 99 5.77 6.51 -1.55
CA ASN A 99 5.76 5.04 -1.47
C ASN A 99 4.89 4.41 -2.57
N LEU A 100 4.50 5.22 -3.55
CA LEU A 100 3.65 4.82 -4.66
C LEU A 100 4.36 5.12 -5.98
N LEU A 101 4.51 4.08 -6.78
CA LEU A 101 4.93 4.19 -8.17
C LEU A 101 3.74 3.89 -9.08
N VAL A 102 3.73 4.56 -10.22
CA VAL A 102 2.77 4.31 -11.28
C VAL A 102 3.54 3.73 -12.45
N THR A 103 3.21 2.49 -12.76
CA THR A 103 3.81 1.72 -13.85
C THR A 103 3.22 2.15 -15.20
N ASP A 104 3.91 1.86 -16.30
CA ASP A 104 3.47 2.27 -17.64
C ASP A 104 2.16 1.62 -18.09
N ASP A 105 1.80 0.47 -17.50
CA ASP A 105 0.50 -0.18 -17.70
C ASP A 105 -0.61 0.41 -16.82
N GLY A 106 -0.32 1.51 -16.10
CA GLY A 106 -1.27 2.27 -15.31
C GLY A 106 -1.58 1.70 -13.92
N ARG A 107 -0.81 0.71 -13.44
CA ARG A 107 -0.99 0.19 -12.08
C ARG A 107 -0.32 1.10 -11.05
N LEU A 108 -1.06 1.40 -9.99
CA LEU A 108 -0.59 2.00 -8.75
C LEU A 108 0.06 0.93 -7.87
N THR A 109 1.38 0.99 -7.78
CA THR A 109 2.21 0.01 -7.09
C THR A 109 2.71 0.56 -5.77
N TYR A 110 2.34 -0.10 -4.67
CA TYR A 110 2.84 0.18 -3.33
C TYR A 110 4.22 -0.45 -3.18
N ILE A 111 5.22 0.30 -2.70
CA ILE A 111 6.62 -0.17 -2.58
C ILE A 111 7.18 -0.14 -1.16
N ASP A 112 6.39 0.32 -0.19
CA ASP A 112 6.72 0.33 1.23
C ASP A 112 5.55 -0.33 1.97
N PHE A 113 5.87 -1.19 2.93
CA PHE A 113 4.90 -1.86 3.77
C PHE A 113 5.34 -1.89 5.25
N GLY A 114 6.25 -0.98 5.63
CA GLY A 114 6.78 -0.88 6.99
C GLY A 114 5.70 -0.44 7.99
N MET A 115 4.73 0.35 7.53
CA MET A 115 3.63 0.87 8.35
C MET A 115 2.28 0.24 7.99
N MET A 116 2.18 -1.08 8.12
CA MET A 116 0.90 -1.79 8.01
C MET A 116 0.27 -2.02 9.38
N SER A 117 -1.04 -1.81 9.50
CA SER A 117 -1.80 -1.98 10.73
C SER A 117 -3.12 -2.71 10.50
N TYR A 118 -3.87 -2.94 11.58
CA TYR A 118 -5.13 -3.65 11.54
C TYR A 118 -6.24 -2.87 12.26
N VAL A 119 -7.39 -2.71 11.60
CA VAL A 119 -8.62 -2.21 12.21
C VAL A 119 -9.48 -3.41 12.61
N GLU A 120 -9.78 -3.52 13.90
CA GLU A 120 -10.59 -4.62 14.40
C GLU A 120 -12.03 -4.57 13.87
N PRO A 121 -12.73 -5.72 13.75
CA PRO A 121 -14.11 -5.75 13.27
C PRO A 121 -15.04 -4.74 13.95
N ALA A 122 -15.00 -4.62 15.29
CA ALA A 122 -15.83 -3.68 16.03
C ALA A 122 -15.57 -2.22 15.63
N GLN A 123 -14.31 -1.84 15.47
CA GLN A 123 -13.90 -0.51 15.02
C GLN A 123 -14.34 -0.25 13.58
N ARG A 124 -14.24 -1.26 12.69
CA ARG A 124 -14.72 -1.14 11.30
C ARG A 124 -16.21 -0.89 11.23
N TYR A 125 -17.01 -1.63 12.01
CA TYR A 125 -18.45 -1.38 12.10
C TYR A 125 -18.75 0.03 12.60
N ALA A 126 -18.06 0.50 13.64
CA ALA A 126 -18.23 1.86 14.14
C ALA A 126 -17.91 2.94 13.08
N ILE A 127 -16.84 2.74 12.30
CA ILE A 127 -16.50 3.65 11.18
C ILE A 127 -17.60 3.65 10.12
N ILE A 128 -18.11 2.47 9.73
CA ILE A 128 -19.17 2.35 8.73
C ILE A 128 -20.45 3.02 9.23
N GLU A 129 -20.86 2.75 10.47
CA GLU A 129 -22.04 3.39 11.07
C GLU A 129 -21.90 4.91 11.11
N GLY A 130 -20.73 5.42 11.51
CA GLY A 130 -20.45 6.86 11.55
C GLY A 130 -20.54 7.55 10.19
N VAL A 131 -20.16 6.87 9.09
CA VAL A 131 -20.24 7.42 7.73
C VAL A 131 -21.65 7.33 7.16
N VAL A 132 -22.39 6.25 7.43
CA VAL A 132 -23.75 6.02 6.88
C VAL A 132 -24.80 6.89 7.56
N HIS A 133 -24.61 7.27 8.83
CA HIS A 133 -25.57 8.07 9.59
C HIS A 133 -25.27 9.59 9.57
N MET A 134 -24.40 10.05 8.65
CA MET A 134 -24.21 11.47 8.33
C MET A 134 -25.10 11.94 7.19
#